data_AF-A0A9D0ZLP5-F1
#
_entry.id   AF-A0A9D0ZLP5-F1
#
_cell.length_a   1.000
_cell.length_b   1.000
_cell.length_c   1.000
_cell.angle_alpha   90.00
_cell.angle_beta   90.00
_cell.angle_gamma   90.00
#
_symmetry.space_group_name_H-M   'P 1'
#
loop_
_entity.id
_entity.type
_entity.pdbx_description
1 polymer ?
#
loop_
_entity_poly.entity_id
_entity_poly.type
_entity_poly.pdbx_seq_one_letter_code
_entity_poly.pdbx_strand_id
1 'polypeptide(L)'
;MKSWKLICTLVLALAMLCALPALAEETPEQLPSEPEQTTDAVCEADQGAHEVAEWTTTKEATCVDAGSRQGLCSKCGKIYVETISATGNHSYTVLVTEEKPATCTEDGATAVYKCETCDATTGGDVIPATGEHVVTTWELVTKATCTTEGEETGVCDVCGETQTRAIPIDPTAHVYDEGVETPATCEQDGQIVYTCTLNSEHTETVTIPATGHTVTTWVLETKATCSTEGSESGVCDVCGETQTRAIPVDPEAHIFDEGVETPATCEKDGQVLYTCTLNPEHTQTVVIPATGHTWDEGKVTTKPTCTEEGVRTYTCTVCGATRTEAIEANGHSWSAWKTTKEATEEEDGTQERTCSVCGEKQTRTVAYEGTMPETGVFTLPTALLVSLLALSVAGYAVLKRKSVRG
;
A
#
# COMPACT_ATOMS: atom_id res chain seq x y z
N MET A 1 3.41 1.16 28.94
CA MET A 1 3.91 0.74 30.28
C MET A 1 3.55 1.82 31.28
N LYS A 2 3.18 1.48 32.54
CA LYS A 2 2.75 2.40 33.63
C LYS A 2 1.41 3.10 33.31
N SER A 3 0.29 2.90 34.05
CA SER A 3 -0.03 3.19 35.47
C SER A 3 -0.21 4.70 35.74
N TRP A 4 -1.21 5.16 36.52
CA TRP A 4 -1.70 4.63 37.81
C TRP A 4 -3.21 4.87 38.10
N LYS A 5 -3.69 4.31 39.23
CA LYS A 5 -5.07 4.07 39.72
C LYS A 5 -5.78 5.24 40.47
N LEU A 6 -7.04 4.98 40.89
CA LEU A 6 -7.87 5.60 41.98
C LEU A 6 -8.66 6.87 41.57
N ILE A 7 -9.76 7.32 42.21
CA ILE A 7 -10.49 6.99 43.49
C ILE A 7 -12.02 6.92 43.17
N CYS A 8 -12.95 6.13 43.76
CA CYS A 8 -13.01 5.14 44.87
C CYS A 8 -13.52 5.60 46.28
N THR A 9 -14.73 6.21 46.39
CA THR A 9 -15.42 6.68 47.64
C THR A 9 -16.94 6.91 47.40
N LEU A 10 -17.91 7.03 48.33
CA LEU A 10 -18.25 6.62 49.73
C LEU A 10 -19.76 7.07 49.94
N VAL A 11 -20.59 6.68 50.94
CA VAL A 11 -21.05 5.38 51.48
C VAL A 11 -22.29 5.58 52.40
N LEU A 12 -23.19 4.59 52.59
CA LEU A 12 -24.39 4.59 53.48
C LEU A 12 -25.51 5.63 53.09
N ALA A 13 -26.76 5.67 53.59
CA ALA A 13 -27.54 5.01 54.67
C ALA A 13 -29.06 5.02 54.28
N LEU A 14 -30.10 4.59 55.03
CA LEU A 14 -30.34 3.83 56.28
C LEU A 14 -31.79 3.25 56.21
N ALA A 15 -32.24 2.43 57.17
CA ALA A 15 -33.61 1.90 57.24
C ALA A 15 -34.42 2.37 58.47
N MET A 16 -35.73 2.62 58.28
CA MET A 16 -36.84 2.62 59.27
C MET A 16 -38.12 2.25 58.49
N LEU A 17 -39.00 1.27 58.80
CA LEU A 17 -39.44 0.57 60.02
C LEU A 17 -40.67 1.24 60.68
N CYS A 18 -41.61 0.41 61.17
CA CYS A 18 -42.99 0.68 61.66
C CYS A 18 -44.08 0.77 60.55
N ALA A 19 -45.30 0.21 60.70
CA ALA A 19 -45.84 -0.71 61.73
C ALA A 19 -47.09 -1.49 61.24
N LEU A 20 -47.44 -2.59 61.93
CA LEU A 20 -48.75 -3.30 61.89
C LEU A 20 -49.74 -2.64 62.88
N PRO A 21 -51.07 -2.69 62.63
CA PRO A 21 -51.96 -3.82 63.00
C PRO A 21 -52.76 -4.36 61.79
N ALA A 22 -53.45 -5.52 61.75
CA ALA A 22 -54.00 -6.52 62.70
C ALA A 22 -55.53 -6.46 62.97
N LEU A 23 -56.17 -7.64 63.03
CA LEU A 23 -57.62 -7.96 63.22
C LEU A 23 -58.56 -7.53 62.06
N ALA A 24 -59.70 -8.17 61.77
CA ALA A 24 -60.41 -9.39 62.28
C ALA A 24 -60.94 -10.19 61.04
N GLU A 25 -61.35 -11.47 61.05
CA GLU A 25 -62.54 -12.11 61.69
C GLU A 25 -63.84 -11.31 61.44
N GLU A 26 -65.01 -11.87 61.09
CA GLU A 26 -65.63 -13.13 61.52
C GLU A 26 -66.47 -13.86 60.43
N THR A 27 -67.00 -15.04 60.80
CA THR A 27 -68.16 -15.78 60.23
C THR A 27 -68.96 -16.36 61.42
N PRO A 28 -70.18 -16.95 61.30
CA PRO A 28 -71.15 -17.05 60.19
C PRO A 28 -72.59 -16.63 60.61
N GLU A 29 -73.61 -16.82 59.74
CA GLU A 29 -75.03 -17.14 60.07
C GLU A 29 -75.76 -17.41 58.73
N GLN A 30 -76.64 -18.40 58.47
CA GLN A 30 -77.58 -19.30 59.18
C GLN A 30 -79.07 -18.94 58.93
N LEU A 31 -79.88 -19.98 58.69
CA LEU A 31 -81.28 -19.92 58.25
C LEU A 31 -82.29 -19.55 59.37
N PRO A 32 -83.36 -18.80 59.02
CA PRO A 32 -84.73 -19.01 59.51
C PRO A 32 -85.53 -19.79 58.44
N SER A 33 -86.01 -21.02 58.66
CA SER A 33 -87.09 -21.49 59.56
C SER A 33 -88.49 -21.47 58.92
N GLU A 34 -89.19 -22.60 59.01
CA GLU A 34 -90.61 -22.78 58.63
C GLU A 34 -91.58 -21.84 59.37
N PRO A 35 -92.83 -21.76 58.87
CA PRO A 35 -93.97 -22.07 59.72
C PRO A 35 -94.77 -23.29 59.23
N GLU A 36 -95.16 -24.14 60.18
CA GLU A 36 -95.88 -25.40 59.95
C GLU A 36 -97.39 -25.27 60.29
N GLN A 37 -98.23 -26.09 59.63
CA GLN A 37 -99.66 -26.38 59.93
C GLN A 37 -100.66 -25.20 59.88
N THR A 38 -101.73 -25.26 59.09
CA THR A 38 -103.03 -25.96 59.37
C THR A 38 -104.02 -25.58 58.23
N THR A 39 -105.11 -26.25 57.85
CA THR A 39 -105.77 -27.57 58.07
C THR A 39 -106.79 -27.76 56.89
N ASP A 40 -107.56 -28.83 56.66
CA ASP A 40 -107.91 -30.03 57.44
C ASP A 40 -108.33 -31.24 56.56
N ALA A 41 -108.50 -32.39 57.21
CA ALA A 41 -109.46 -33.49 56.96
C ALA A 41 -109.86 -33.98 55.54
N VAL A 42 -109.43 -35.22 55.24
CA VAL A 42 -110.25 -36.37 54.74
C VAL A 42 -110.76 -36.31 53.27
N CYS A 43 -110.74 -37.37 52.44
CA CYS A 43 -110.53 -38.84 52.58
C CYS A 43 -109.66 -39.46 51.46
N GLU A 44 -109.39 -40.78 51.59
CA GLU A 44 -108.47 -41.60 50.77
C GLU A 44 -109.09 -42.30 49.54
N ALA A 45 -108.24 -43.06 48.82
CA ALA A 45 -108.48 -43.91 47.62
C ALA A 45 -108.67 -43.15 46.28
N ASP A 46 -108.14 -43.60 45.14
CA ASP A 46 -107.76 -44.97 44.73
C ASP A 46 -106.45 -45.01 43.90
N GLN A 47 -105.84 -46.20 43.72
CA GLN A 47 -104.57 -46.39 43.01
C GLN A 47 -104.76 -46.77 41.53
N GLY A 48 -104.46 -45.83 40.61
CA GLY A 48 -104.39 -46.12 39.18
C GLY A 48 -103.64 -45.05 38.38
N ALA A 49 -102.63 -45.45 37.62
CA ALA A 49 -101.92 -44.54 36.72
C ALA A 49 -102.82 -44.14 35.54
N HIS A 50 -103.01 -42.84 35.34
CA HIS A 50 -103.84 -42.28 34.26
C HIS A 50 -103.01 -42.03 33.00
N GLU A 51 -102.99 -43.00 32.08
CA GLU A 51 -102.50 -42.75 30.71
C GLU A 51 -103.45 -41.78 29.97
N VAL A 52 -102.85 -40.83 29.25
CA VAL A 52 -103.50 -39.82 28.42
C VAL A 52 -102.92 -39.96 27.02
N ALA A 53 -103.74 -40.43 26.08
CA ALA A 53 -103.27 -40.94 24.79
C ALA A 53 -102.87 -39.83 23.80
N GLU A 54 -103.57 -38.70 23.82
CA GLU A 54 -103.30 -37.54 22.95
C GLU A 54 -103.39 -36.25 23.77
N TRP A 55 -102.50 -35.31 23.45
CA TRP A 55 -102.41 -33.99 24.08
C TRP A 55 -102.62 -32.90 23.04
N THR A 56 -103.45 -31.92 23.34
CA THR A 56 -103.67 -30.72 22.53
C THR A 56 -103.10 -29.51 23.24
N THR A 57 -102.20 -28.75 22.59
CA THR A 57 -101.74 -27.46 23.13
C THR A 57 -102.91 -26.48 23.20
N THR A 58 -103.16 -25.92 24.38
CA THR A 58 -104.21 -24.92 24.64
C THR A 58 -103.66 -23.51 24.72
N LYS A 59 -102.37 -23.37 25.06
CA LYS A 59 -101.59 -22.13 25.02
C LYS A 59 -100.17 -22.50 24.62
N GLU A 60 -99.67 -21.96 23.53
CA GLU A 60 -98.26 -22.11 23.15
C GLU A 60 -97.34 -21.48 24.21
N ALA A 61 -96.15 -22.06 24.41
CA ALA A 61 -95.13 -21.50 25.30
C ALA A 61 -94.41 -20.35 24.59
N THR A 62 -94.20 -19.23 25.28
CA THR A 62 -93.36 -18.13 24.77
C THR A 62 -91.93 -18.27 25.32
N CYS A 63 -91.07 -17.29 25.07
CA CYS A 63 -89.72 -17.25 25.65
C CYS A 63 -89.73 -17.06 27.18
N VAL A 64 -90.79 -16.50 27.77
CA VAL A 64 -90.91 -16.25 29.23
C VAL A 64 -92.15 -16.86 29.87
N ASP A 65 -93.27 -16.94 29.14
CA ASP A 65 -94.49 -17.56 29.63
C ASP A 65 -94.48 -19.07 29.36
N ALA A 66 -94.76 -19.84 30.41
CA ALA A 66 -95.13 -21.22 30.24
C ALA A 66 -96.41 -21.34 29.39
N GLY A 67 -96.39 -22.32 28.48
CA GLY A 67 -97.55 -22.80 27.74
C GLY A 67 -98.31 -23.85 28.54
N SER A 68 -99.39 -24.35 27.96
CA SER A 68 -100.16 -25.45 28.53
C SER A 68 -100.69 -26.36 27.42
N ARG A 69 -100.67 -27.67 27.68
CA ARG A 69 -101.40 -28.67 26.90
C ARG A 69 -102.39 -29.39 27.79
N GLN A 70 -103.53 -29.77 27.23
CA GLN A 70 -104.51 -30.60 27.92
C GLN A 70 -104.78 -31.89 27.15
N GLY A 71 -105.08 -32.95 27.87
CA GLY A 71 -105.45 -34.25 27.32
C GLY A 71 -106.50 -34.92 28.18
N LEU A 72 -107.39 -35.68 27.56
CA LEU A 72 -108.47 -36.40 28.24
C LEU A 72 -108.04 -37.84 28.52
N CYS A 73 -108.20 -38.29 29.77
CA CYS A 73 -107.98 -39.70 30.08
C CYS A 73 -109.18 -40.54 29.57
N SER A 74 -108.96 -41.28 28.48
CA SER A 74 -109.99 -41.98 27.69
C SER A 74 -110.82 -43.03 28.44
N LYS A 75 -110.46 -43.37 29.68
CA LYS A 75 -111.21 -44.30 30.55
C LYS A 75 -112.15 -43.61 31.55
N CYS A 76 -111.92 -42.34 31.90
CA CYS A 76 -112.70 -41.65 32.95
C CYS A 76 -113.16 -40.23 32.57
N GLY A 77 -112.76 -39.69 31.42
CA GLY A 77 -113.19 -38.38 30.93
C GLY A 77 -112.63 -37.18 31.70
N LYS A 78 -111.78 -37.39 32.72
CA LYS A 78 -111.07 -36.31 33.40
C LYS A 78 -110.07 -35.66 32.43
N ILE A 79 -110.07 -34.33 32.39
CA ILE A 79 -109.08 -33.52 31.69
C ILE A 79 -107.87 -33.38 32.60
N TYR A 80 -106.69 -33.69 32.07
CA TYR A 80 -105.40 -33.39 32.69
C TYR A 80 -104.78 -32.22 31.93
N VAL A 81 -104.19 -31.27 32.66
CA VAL A 81 -103.47 -30.13 32.10
C VAL A 81 -102.02 -30.25 32.54
N GLU A 82 -101.11 -30.10 31.59
CA GLU A 82 -99.67 -30.15 31.81
C GLU A 82 -99.04 -28.84 31.31
N THR A 83 -98.16 -28.27 32.13
CA THR A 83 -97.44 -27.03 31.84
C THR A 83 -96.29 -27.31 30.89
N ILE A 84 -96.25 -26.60 29.75
CA ILE A 84 -95.10 -26.59 28.86
C ILE A 84 -94.17 -25.47 29.35
N SER A 85 -92.95 -25.81 29.78
CA SER A 85 -91.96 -24.81 30.19
C SER A 85 -91.75 -23.74 29.12
N ALA A 86 -91.54 -22.49 29.54
CA ALA A 86 -91.14 -21.41 28.65
C ALA A 86 -89.89 -21.82 27.86
N THR A 87 -89.83 -21.43 26.58
CA THR A 87 -88.82 -21.98 25.65
C THR A 87 -87.41 -21.48 25.91
N GLY A 88 -87.25 -20.36 26.63
CA GLY A 88 -85.95 -19.73 26.94
C GLY A 88 -85.16 -19.24 25.73
N ASN A 89 -85.70 -19.36 24.52
CA ASN A 89 -85.07 -18.95 23.27
C ASN A 89 -85.66 -17.61 22.82
N HIS A 90 -84.83 -16.57 22.79
CA HIS A 90 -85.26 -15.19 22.57
C HIS A 90 -84.84 -14.69 21.17
N SER A 91 -85.79 -14.12 20.43
CA SER A 91 -85.51 -13.43 19.15
C SER A 91 -85.22 -11.96 19.42
N TYR A 92 -83.95 -11.63 19.64
CA TYR A 92 -83.46 -10.27 19.89
C TYR A 92 -83.29 -9.49 18.58
N THR A 93 -84.39 -8.97 18.05
CA THR A 93 -84.44 -8.28 16.75
C THR A 93 -85.00 -6.87 16.81
N VAL A 94 -85.59 -6.44 17.94
CA VAL A 94 -86.08 -5.07 18.13
C VAL A 94 -84.96 -4.19 18.70
N LEU A 95 -84.39 -3.30 17.89
CA LEU A 95 -83.43 -2.30 18.35
C LEU A 95 -84.10 -1.31 19.32
N VAL A 96 -83.53 -1.12 20.51
CA VAL A 96 -84.00 -0.16 21.53
C VAL A 96 -83.05 1.01 21.70
N THR A 97 -81.75 0.73 21.73
CA THR A 97 -80.69 1.75 21.78
C THR A 97 -79.69 1.45 20.69
N GLU A 98 -79.41 2.43 19.83
CA GLU A 98 -78.38 2.32 18.80
C GLU A 98 -76.98 2.18 19.43
N GLU A 99 -76.01 1.67 18.68
CA GLU A 99 -74.62 1.57 19.15
C GLU A 99 -74.03 2.97 19.36
N LYS A 100 -73.48 3.23 20.55
CA LYS A 100 -72.62 4.39 20.77
C LYS A 100 -71.17 3.92 20.61
N PRO A 101 -70.44 4.31 19.55
CA PRO A 101 -69.02 3.99 19.46
C PRO A 101 -68.25 4.64 20.61
N ALA A 102 -67.16 3.99 21.04
CA ALA A 102 -66.24 4.56 22.02
C ALA A 102 -65.46 5.74 21.40
N THR A 103 -65.03 6.65 22.26
CA THR A 103 -64.16 7.78 21.90
C THR A 103 -62.80 7.63 22.58
N CYS A 104 -61.92 8.64 22.53
CA CYS A 104 -60.65 8.60 23.25
C CYS A 104 -60.82 8.65 24.77
N THR A 105 -61.87 9.32 25.27
CA THR A 105 -62.05 9.63 26.70
C THR A 105 -63.38 9.16 27.30
N GLU A 106 -64.41 8.94 26.48
CA GLU A 106 -65.68 8.31 26.89
C GLU A 106 -65.82 6.91 26.32
N ASP A 107 -66.25 5.98 27.16
CA ASP A 107 -66.70 4.65 26.76
C ASP A 107 -67.92 4.74 25.80
N GLY A 108 -67.98 3.74 24.91
CA GLY A 108 -69.13 3.41 24.08
C GLY A 108 -69.96 2.28 24.68
N ALA A 109 -71.01 1.89 23.97
CA ALA A 109 -71.84 0.73 24.32
C ALA A 109 -72.35 0.03 23.05
N THR A 110 -72.33 -1.30 23.04
CA THR A 110 -72.93 -2.10 21.96
C THR A 110 -74.44 -1.84 21.89
N ALA A 111 -75.03 -1.93 20.70
CA ALA A 111 -76.47 -1.71 20.51
C ALA A 111 -77.32 -2.64 21.39
N VAL A 112 -78.37 -2.09 22.02
CA VAL A 112 -79.28 -2.83 22.90
C VAL A 112 -80.48 -3.34 22.10
N TYR A 113 -80.65 -4.66 22.06
CA TYR A 113 -81.75 -5.33 21.39
C TYR A 113 -82.72 -5.95 22.40
N LYS A 114 -84.01 -5.82 22.13
CA LYS A 114 -85.11 -6.41 22.90
C LYS A 114 -85.70 -7.60 22.15
N CYS A 115 -86.19 -8.59 22.91
CA CYS A 115 -86.95 -9.70 22.35
C CYS A 115 -88.28 -9.20 21.75
N GLU A 116 -88.67 -9.68 20.57
CA GLU A 116 -89.98 -9.34 19.97
C GLU A 116 -91.19 -9.74 20.84
N THR A 117 -91.02 -10.75 21.70
CA THR A 117 -92.12 -11.42 22.42
C THR A 117 -92.06 -11.30 23.94
N CYS A 118 -91.08 -10.59 24.50
CA CYS A 118 -91.01 -10.30 25.94
C CYS A 118 -90.12 -9.08 26.26
N ASP A 119 -90.08 -8.67 27.53
CA ASP A 119 -89.28 -7.51 27.96
C ASP A 119 -87.78 -7.78 28.20
N ALA A 120 -87.27 -8.98 27.85
CA ALA A 120 -85.85 -9.28 27.93
C ALA A 120 -85.02 -8.49 26.90
N THR A 121 -83.81 -8.11 27.27
CA THR A 121 -82.84 -7.36 26.44
C THR A 121 -81.46 -8.02 26.42
N THR A 122 -80.68 -7.78 25.37
CA THR A 122 -79.28 -8.20 25.21
C THR A 122 -78.46 -7.09 24.52
N GLY A 123 -77.14 -7.17 24.59
CA GLY A 123 -76.24 -6.06 24.25
C GLY A 123 -76.23 -4.95 25.31
N GLY A 124 -75.61 -3.82 25.00
CA GLY A 124 -75.29 -2.77 25.97
C GLY A 124 -73.96 -2.99 26.70
N ASP A 125 -73.12 -3.88 26.18
CA ASP A 125 -71.77 -4.12 26.68
C ASP A 125 -70.90 -2.88 26.50
N VAL A 126 -70.12 -2.53 27.53
CA VAL A 126 -69.26 -1.34 27.50
C VAL A 126 -68.11 -1.55 26.52
N ILE A 127 -68.00 -0.65 25.55
CA ILE A 127 -66.85 -0.56 24.64
C ILE A 127 -65.87 0.44 25.30
N PRO A 128 -64.71 0.02 25.82
CA PRO A 128 -63.83 0.92 26.56
C PRO A 128 -63.27 2.03 25.66
N ALA A 129 -63.11 3.22 26.23
CA ALA A 129 -62.44 4.35 25.59
C ALA A 129 -61.01 3.98 25.13
N THR A 130 -60.52 4.59 24.02
CA THR A 130 -59.19 4.23 23.48
C THR A 130 -58.03 4.70 24.36
N GLY A 131 -58.28 5.62 25.30
CA GLY A 131 -57.34 6.09 26.31
C GLY A 131 -56.30 7.08 25.78
N GLU A 132 -55.55 6.67 24.76
CA GLU A 132 -54.58 7.52 24.07
C GLU A 132 -55.17 8.05 22.75
N HIS A 133 -54.81 9.28 22.40
CA HIS A 133 -55.14 9.88 21.10
C HIS A 133 -54.22 9.31 20.03
N VAL A 134 -54.75 8.41 19.21
CA VAL A 134 -54.03 7.91 18.02
C VAL A 134 -53.96 9.02 16.98
N VAL A 135 -52.74 9.44 16.63
CA VAL A 135 -52.46 10.48 15.64
C VAL A 135 -51.38 9.95 14.69
N THR A 136 -51.81 9.41 13.55
CA THR A 136 -50.92 8.77 12.57
C THR A 136 -50.13 9.77 11.71
N THR A 137 -50.63 11.00 11.53
CA THR A 137 -50.04 12.04 10.68
C THR A 137 -49.88 13.34 11.46
N TRP A 138 -48.72 13.98 11.33
CA TRP A 138 -48.38 15.25 11.98
C TRP A 138 -47.99 16.28 10.92
N GLU A 139 -48.51 17.49 11.05
CA GLU A 139 -48.22 18.64 10.18
C GLU A 139 -47.35 19.65 10.93
N LEU A 140 -46.27 20.09 10.28
CA LEU A 140 -45.29 21.01 10.85
C LEU A 140 -45.86 22.44 10.94
N VAL A 141 -45.97 22.98 12.16
CA VAL A 141 -46.44 24.35 12.42
C VAL A 141 -45.26 25.31 12.47
N THR A 142 -44.21 24.98 13.25
CA THR A 142 -42.96 25.73 13.27
C THR A 142 -41.75 24.78 13.25
N LYS A 143 -40.72 25.11 12.45
CA LYS A 143 -39.48 24.32 12.43
C LYS A 143 -38.61 24.70 13.64
N ALA A 144 -38.10 23.70 14.36
CA ALA A 144 -37.07 23.88 15.36
C ALA A 144 -35.80 24.54 14.79
N THR A 145 -35.11 25.29 15.64
CA THR A 145 -33.85 26.00 15.38
C THR A 145 -32.78 25.60 16.39
N CYS A 146 -31.56 26.14 16.26
CA CYS A 146 -30.49 25.89 17.25
C CYS A 146 -30.70 26.56 18.62
N THR A 147 -31.79 27.29 18.83
CA THR A 147 -32.11 27.98 20.11
C THR A 147 -33.57 27.84 20.56
N THR A 148 -34.46 27.43 19.67
CA THR A 148 -35.92 27.48 19.91
C THR A 148 -36.55 26.19 19.40
N GLU A 149 -37.36 25.57 20.24
CA GLU A 149 -38.11 24.37 19.89
C GLU A 149 -39.10 24.67 18.76
N GLY A 150 -39.38 23.64 17.96
CA GLY A 150 -40.43 23.69 16.94
C GLY A 150 -41.75 23.14 17.47
N GLU A 151 -42.75 23.07 16.60
CA GLU A 151 -44.10 22.66 16.94
C GLU A 151 -44.72 21.92 15.75
N GLU A 152 -45.37 20.79 16.02
CA GLU A 152 -46.21 20.09 15.05
C GLU A 152 -47.54 19.68 15.68
N THR A 153 -48.58 19.70 14.84
CA THR A 153 -49.96 19.38 15.22
C THR A 153 -50.48 18.23 14.39
N GLY A 154 -51.28 17.36 14.99
CA GLY A 154 -51.95 16.29 14.26
C GLY A 154 -53.36 16.06 14.80
N VAL A 155 -54.28 15.70 13.91
CA VAL A 155 -55.67 15.41 14.27
C VAL A 155 -55.78 13.96 14.71
N CYS A 156 -56.47 13.71 15.83
CA CYS A 156 -56.70 12.35 16.30
C CYS A 156 -57.66 11.59 15.38
N ASP A 157 -57.21 10.43 14.88
CA ASP A 157 -57.91 9.59 13.91
C ASP A 157 -59.25 9.01 14.44
N VAL A 158 -59.50 9.10 15.75
CA VAL A 158 -60.70 8.55 16.43
C VAL A 158 -61.71 9.63 16.83
N CYS A 159 -61.26 10.75 17.43
CA CYS A 159 -62.16 11.79 17.96
C CYS A 159 -62.13 13.13 17.19
N GLY A 160 -61.19 13.33 16.25
CA GLY A 160 -61.02 14.59 15.53
C GLY A 160 -60.41 15.73 16.36
N GLU A 161 -59.99 15.48 17.59
CA GLU A 161 -59.33 16.49 18.44
C GLU A 161 -57.90 16.76 17.96
N THR A 162 -57.48 18.03 17.99
CA THR A 162 -56.14 18.45 17.54
C THR A 162 -55.14 18.32 18.67
N GLN A 163 -54.18 17.40 18.52
CA GLN A 163 -53.05 17.24 19.41
C GLN A 163 -51.87 18.09 18.93
N THR A 164 -51.08 18.61 19.88
CA THR A 164 -49.92 19.48 19.63
C THR A 164 -48.72 18.94 20.38
N ARG A 165 -47.53 18.92 19.77
CA ARG A 165 -46.29 18.56 20.48
C ARG A 165 -45.10 19.42 20.05
N ALA A 166 -44.21 19.67 21.01
CA ALA A 166 -42.95 20.34 20.77
C ALA A 166 -41.97 19.41 20.02
N ILE A 167 -41.27 19.99 19.05
CA ILE A 167 -40.11 19.39 18.38
C ILE A 167 -38.87 19.93 19.11
N PRO A 168 -38.01 19.08 19.71
CA PRO A 168 -36.79 19.54 20.37
C PRO A 168 -35.93 20.42 19.46
N ILE A 169 -35.12 21.31 20.05
CA ILE A 169 -34.16 22.14 19.30
C ILE A 169 -33.33 21.30 18.33
N ASP A 170 -33.05 21.84 17.15
CA ASP A 170 -32.14 21.26 16.16
C ASP A 170 -30.80 22.00 16.27
N PRO A 171 -29.79 21.45 16.97
CA PRO A 171 -28.52 22.15 17.19
C PRO A 171 -27.77 22.45 15.91
N THR A 172 -28.15 21.86 14.77
CA THR A 172 -27.54 22.09 13.45
C THR A 172 -28.31 23.11 12.60
N ALA A 173 -29.51 23.53 13.01
CA ALA A 173 -30.32 24.54 12.33
C ALA A 173 -29.82 25.97 12.64
N HIS A 174 -28.61 26.28 12.19
CA HIS A 174 -28.05 27.62 12.21
C HIS A 174 -28.55 28.47 11.03
N VAL A 175 -28.62 29.78 11.25
CA VAL A 175 -28.83 30.79 10.20
C VAL A 175 -27.73 31.82 10.37
N TYR A 176 -26.65 31.67 9.61
CA TYR A 176 -25.49 32.56 9.67
C TYR A 176 -25.75 33.90 8.97
N ASP A 177 -24.97 34.91 9.34
CA ASP A 177 -24.88 36.20 8.66
C ASP A 177 -24.01 36.12 7.37
N GLU A 178 -23.77 37.26 6.72
CA GLU A 178 -22.91 37.36 5.52
C GLU A 178 -21.42 37.16 5.83
N GLY A 179 -21.05 37.04 7.12
CA GLY A 179 -19.68 36.95 7.61
C GLY A 179 -18.96 38.30 7.73
N VAL A 180 -18.03 38.38 8.69
CA VAL A 180 -17.13 39.52 8.87
C VAL A 180 -15.72 39.14 8.42
N GLU A 181 -15.24 39.79 7.36
CA GLU A 181 -13.88 39.58 6.82
C GLU A 181 -12.82 40.37 7.61
N THR A 182 -11.77 39.67 8.02
CA THR A 182 -10.45 40.24 8.31
C THR A 182 -9.51 39.80 7.18
N PRO A 183 -9.02 40.72 6.32
CA PRO A 183 -8.25 40.34 5.14
C PRO A 183 -6.86 39.78 5.50
N ALA A 184 -6.35 38.88 4.66
CA ALA A 184 -5.03 38.30 4.81
C ALA A 184 -3.89 39.31 4.53
N THR A 185 -2.72 39.05 5.09
CA THR A 185 -1.48 39.82 4.86
C THR A 185 -0.42 38.93 4.20
N CYS A 186 0.81 39.43 4.03
CA CYS A 186 1.91 38.61 3.50
C CYS A 186 2.33 37.44 4.42
N GLU A 187 2.19 37.60 5.75
CA GLU A 187 2.66 36.62 6.75
C GLU A 187 1.53 36.00 7.58
N GLN A 188 0.43 36.72 7.78
CA GLN A 188 -0.70 36.31 8.62
C GLN A 188 -1.91 35.99 7.75
N ASP A 189 -2.48 34.80 7.97
CA ASP A 189 -3.76 34.39 7.43
C ASP A 189 -4.86 35.39 7.84
N GLY A 190 -5.76 35.68 6.89
CA GLY A 190 -7.03 36.34 7.16
C GLY A 190 -8.10 35.33 7.57
N GLN A 191 -9.30 35.83 7.82
CA GLN A 191 -10.45 34.98 8.16
C GLN A 191 -11.77 35.66 7.84
N ILE A 192 -12.78 34.88 7.48
CA ILE A 192 -14.19 35.28 7.49
C ILE A 192 -14.84 34.58 8.68
N VAL A 193 -15.41 35.36 9.60
CA VAL A 193 -16.13 34.86 10.77
C VAL A 193 -17.63 35.02 10.53
N TYR A 194 -18.32 33.91 10.39
CA TYR A 194 -19.79 33.83 10.28
C TYR A 194 -20.40 33.66 11.67
N THR A 195 -21.41 34.45 11.99
CA THR A 195 -22.10 34.41 13.30
C THR A 195 -23.54 33.99 13.11
N CYS A 196 -24.05 33.05 13.92
CA CYS A 196 -25.44 32.65 13.84
C CYS A 196 -26.34 33.78 14.35
N THR A 197 -27.24 34.26 13.49
CA THR A 197 -28.21 35.32 13.79
C THR A 197 -29.19 34.96 14.93
N LEU A 198 -29.27 33.68 15.30
CA LEU A 198 -30.09 33.17 16.41
C LEU A 198 -29.29 32.97 17.70
N ASN A 199 -27.97 32.76 17.64
CA ASN A 199 -27.08 32.71 18.81
C ASN A 199 -25.67 33.21 18.46
N SER A 200 -25.25 34.33 19.05
CA SER A 200 -23.92 34.90 18.86
C SER A 200 -22.76 34.03 19.38
N GLU A 201 -23.04 33.01 20.21
CA GLU A 201 -22.01 32.04 20.63
C GLU A 201 -21.72 30.98 19.55
N HIS A 202 -22.64 30.76 18.60
CA HIS A 202 -22.44 29.84 17.49
C HIS A 202 -21.75 30.58 16.33
N THR A 203 -20.46 30.33 16.15
CA THR A 203 -19.63 30.93 15.10
C THR A 203 -18.94 29.87 14.25
N GLU A 204 -18.79 30.15 12.96
CA GLU A 204 -18.01 29.35 12.01
C GLU A 204 -16.93 30.26 11.39
N THR A 205 -15.69 29.79 11.27
CA THR A 205 -14.57 30.60 10.79
C THR A 205 -13.90 29.92 9.60
N VAL A 206 -13.81 30.65 8.48
CA VAL A 206 -13.12 30.20 7.26
C VAL A 206 -11.84 31.01 7.10
N THR A 207 -10.70 30.34 7.15
CA THR A 207 -9.37 30.95 6.99
C THR A 207 -9.12 31.38 5.55
N ILE A 208 -8.59 32.59 5.36
CA ILE A 208 -8.05 33.09 4.09
C ILE A 208 -6.52 32.96 4.17
N PRO A 209 -5.85 32.11 3.38
CA PRO A 209 -4.40 31.94 3.45
C PRO A 209 -3.64 33.25 3.23
N ALA A 210 -2.53 33.43 3.96
CA ALA A 210 -1.59 34.52 3.78
C ALA A 210 -1.15 34.65 2.31
N THR A 211 -1.06 35.88 1.81
CA THR A 211 -0.76 36.16 0.39
C THR A 211 0.68 35.83 0.00
N GLY A 212 1.56 35.63 1.00
CA GLY A 212 3.00 35.53 0.81
C GLY A 212 3.64 36.86 0.37
N HIS A 213 4.96 36.85 0.21
CA HIS A 213 5.70 37.96 -0.38
C HIS A 213 5.82 37.76 -1.90
N THR A 214 5.31 38.73 -2.66
CA THR A 214 5.51 38.80 -4.12
C THR A 214 6.64 39.79 -4.39
N VAL A 215 7.69 39.33 -5.07
CA VAL A 215 8.89 40.13 -5.38
C VAL A 215 9.20 40.01 -6.86
N THR A 216 8.83 41.03 -7.64
CA THR A 216 9.01 41.05 -9.09
C THR A 216 10.45 41.35 -9.52
N THR A 217 11.22 42.10 -8.74
CA THR A 217 12.60 42.50 -9.05
C THR A 217 13.55 42.07 -7.95
N TRP A 218 14.63 41.38 -8.35
CA TRP A 218 15.70 40.93 -7.45
C TRP A 218 17.02 41.64 -7.81
N VAL A 219 17.80 41.97 -6.78
CA VAL A 219 19.07 42.70 -6.85
C VAL A 219 20.17 41.81 -6.27
N LEU A 220 21.21 41.55 -7.06
CA LEU A 220 22.35 40.74 -6.64
C LEU A 220 23.16 41.47 -5.57
N GLU A 221 23.19 40.92 -4.35
CA GLU A 221 23.98 41.44 -3.22
C GLU A 221 25.38 40.83 -3.22
N THR A 222 25.46 39.49 -3.32
CA THR A 222 26.71 38.74 -3.39
C THR A 222 26.66 37.70 -4.50
N LYS A 223 27.68 37.67 -5.37
CA LYS A 223 27.79 36.65 -6.41
C LYS A 223 28.27 35.32 -5.79
N ALA A 224 27.62 34.22 -6.16
CA ALA A 224 28.06 32.88 -5.80
C ALA A 224 29.43 32.54 -6.39
N THR A 225 30.12 31.62 -5.71
CA THR A 225 31.46 31.12 -6.05
C THR A 225 31.49 29.58 -5.98
N CYS A 226 32.61 28.95 -6.33
CA CYS A 226 32.76 27.49 -6.25
C CYS A 226 32.76 26.90 -4.82
N SER A 227 32.54 27.70 -3.78
CA SER A 227 32.57 27.28 -2.37
C SER A 227 31.67 28.07 -1.42
N THR A 228 31.25 29.28 -1.80
CA THR A 228 30.39 30.16 -0.99
C THR A 228 29.14 30.52 -1.79
N GLU A 229 27.97 30.34 -1.18
CA GLU A 229 26.69 30.75 -1.75
C GLU A 229 26.63 32.28 -1.96
N GLY A 230 25.93 32.68 -3.01
CA GLY A 230 25.59 34.08 -3.26
C GLY A 230 24.28 34.46 -2.57
N SER A 231 23.85 35.69 -2.77
CA SER A 231 22.55 36.17 -2.30
C SER A 231 22.02 37.30 -3.18
N GLU A 232 20.70 37.36 -3.28
CA GLU A 232 19.99 38.48 -3.89
C GLU A 232 18.81 38.90 -2.99
N SER A 233 18.58 40.21 -2.93
CA SER A 233 17.48 40.81 -2.17
C SER A 233 16.41 41.36 -3.12
N GLY A 234 15.21 41.59 -2.59
CA GLY A 234 14.15 42.27 -3.32
C GLY A 234 13.02 42.70 -2.39
N VAL A 235 12.34 43.78 -2.73
CA VAL A 235 11.27 44.35 -1.90
C VAL A 235 9.94 43.69 -2.27
N CYS A 236 9.15 43.32 -1.27
CA CYS A 236 7.80 42.81 -1.48
C CYS A 236 6.88 43.90 -2.05
N ASP A 237 6.33 43.68 -3.23
CA ASP A 237 5.44 44.60 -3.96
C ASP A 237 4.11 44.89 -3.21
N VAL A 238 3.78 44.10 -2.18
CA VAL A 238 2.54 44.22 -1.37
C VAL A 238 2.77 44.95 -0.03
N CYS A 239 3.83 44.60 0.71
CA CYS A 239 4.05 45.10 2.08
C CYS A 239 5.30 45.96 2.27
N GLY A 240 6.21 46.02 1.29
CA GLY A 240 7.48 46.75 1.40
C GLY A 240 8.57 46.03 2.22
N GLU A 241 8.30 44.83 2.74
CA GLU A 241 9.30 44.01 3.45
C GLU A 241 10.43 43.56 2.52
N THR A 242 11.68 43.65 2.98
CA THR A 242 12.83 43.16 2.19
C THR A 242 12.96 41.66 2.34
N GLN A 243 12.85 40.94 1.23
CA GLN A 243 13.10 39.51 1.14
C GLN A 243 14.52 39.26 0.64
N THR A 244 15.19 38.24 1.17
CA THR A 244 16.53 37.82 0.73
C THR A 244 16.50 36.31 0.44
N ARG A 245 17.08 35.89 -0.68
CA ARG A 245 17.27 34.47 -1.00
C ARG A 245 18.72 34.14 -1.31
N ALA A 246 19.14 32.94 -0.92
CA ALA A 246 20.45 32.42 -1.27
C ALA A 246 20.50 32.02 -2.75
N ILE A 247 21.63 32.27 -3.38
CA ILE A 247 21.98 31.75 -4.71
C ILE A 247 22.95 30.58 -4.46
N PRO A 248 22.65 29.36 -4.91
CA PRO A 248 23.54 28.21 -4.72
C PRO A 248 24.96 28.48 -5.24
N VAL A 249 25.94 27.75 -4.70
CA VAL A 249 27.33 27.77 -5.20
C VAL A 249 27.39 27.61 -6.72
N ASP A 250 28.30 28.34 -7.36
CA ASP A 250 28.58 28.36 -8.79
C ASP A 250 29.86 27.53 -9.01
N PRO A 251 29.76 26.23 -9.36
CA PRO A 251 30.91 25.32 -9.34
C PRO A 251 32.05 25.77 -10.25
N GLU A 252 31.70 26.34 -11.41
CA GLU A 252 32.61 26.85 -12.42
C GLU A 252 33.32 28.15 -11.99
N ALA A 253 32.83 28.88 -10.99
CA ALA A 253 33.41 30.14 -10.50
C ALA A 253 34.64 29.93 -9.60
N HIS A 254 35.68 29.32 -10.17
CA HIS A 254 37.02 29.24 -9.59
C HIS A 254 37.81 30.56 -9.78
N ILE A 255 38.71 30.85 -8.85
CA ILE A 255 39.80 31.82 -9.03
C ILE A 255 41.10 31.11 -8.67
N PHE A 256 41.81 30.59 -9.67
CA PHE A 256 43.08 29.91 -9.49
C PHE A 256 44.23 30.90 -9.16
N ASP A 257 45.25 30.39 -8.48
CA ASP A 257 46.51 31.09 -8.24
C ASP A 257 47.41 31.15 -9.50
N GLU A 258 48.63 31.70 -9.37
CA GLU A 258 49.61 31.76 -10.47
C GLU A 258 50.19 30.37 -10.84
N GLY A 259 49.87 29.34 -10.07
CA GLY A 259 50.37 27.98 -10.23
C GLY A 259 51.75 27.75 -9.61
N VAL A 260 51.96 26.54 -9.08
CA VAL A 260 53.25 26.07 -8.54
C VAL A 260 53.91 25.14 -9.55
N GLU A 261 55.02 25.59 -10.15
CA GLU A 261 55.79 24.77 -11.10
C GLU A 261 56.67 23.73 -10.36
N THR A 262 56.61 22.48 -10.83
CA THR A 262 57.62 21.45 -10.63
C THR A 262 58.25 21.14 -12.01
N PRO A 263 59.51 21.53 -12.26
CA PRO A 263 60.10 21.46 -13.59
C PRO A 263 60.31 20.01 -14.06
N ALA A 264 60.19 19.81 -15.37
CA ALA A 264 60.41 18.50 -15.99
C ALA A 264 61.88 18.07 -15.96
N THR A 265 62.10 16.76 -16.11
CA THR A 265 63.43 16.14 -16.17
C THR A 265 63.58 15.30 -17.44
N CYS A 266 64.75 14.72 -17.67
CA CYS A 266 65.00 13.85 -18.83
C CYS A 266 64.09 12.60 -18.89
N GLU A 267 63.59 12.13 -17.73
CA GLU A 267 62.89 10.84 -17.58
C GLU A 267 61.49 10.96 -16.96
N LYS A 268 61.19 12.08 -16.28
CA LYS A 268 59.92 12.34 -15.61
C LYS A 268 59.36 13.68 -16.05
N ASP A 269 58.07 13.67 -16.36
CA ASP A 269 57.29 14.87 -16.59
C ASP A 269 57.34 15.79 -15.35
N GLY A 270 57.32 17.09 -15.61
CA GLY A 270 57.02 18.12 -14.64
C GLY A 270 55.52 18.45 -14.66
N GLN A 271 55.13 19.46 -13.89
CA GLN A 271 53.75 19.94 -13.84
C GLN A 271 53.68 21.38 -13.33
N VAL A 272 52.63 22.11 -13.73
CA VAL A 272 52.16 23.29 -12.99
C VAL A 272 50.88 22.88 -12.26
N LEU A 273 50.87 23.05 -10.94
CA LEU A 273 49.70 22.81 -10.09
C LEU A 273 49.05 24.15 -9.73
N TYR A 274 47.86 24.38 -10.27
CA TYR A 274 47.02 25.53 -9.93
C TYR A 274 46.04 25.16 -8.80
N THR A 275 45.91 26.05 -7.82
CA THR A 275 45.02 25.87 -6.65
C THR A 275 43.97 26.98 -6.62
N CYS A 276 42.70 26.66 -6.40
CA CYS A 276 41.65 27.67 -6.31
C CYS A 276 41.77 28.42 -4.97
N THR A 277 41.94 29.74 -5.04
CA THR A 277 42.05 30.63 -3.87
C THR A 277 40.76 30.69 -3.04
N LEU A 278 39.63 30.27 -3.62
CA LEU A 278 38.32 30.18 -2.95
C LEU A 278 38.01 28.80 -2.35
N ASN A 279 38.71 27.74 -2.79
CA ASN A 279 38.68 26.42 -2.17
C ASN A 279 39.97 25.64 -2.49
N PRO A 280 40.90 25.46 -1.52
CA PRO A 280 42.13 24.70 -1.73
C PRO A 280 41.97 23.24 -2.18
N GLU A 281 40.78 22.64 -2.02
CA GLU A 281 40.49 21.30 -2.55
C GLU A 281 40.32 21.29 -4.08
N HIS A 282 39.92 22.43 -4.67
CA HIS A 282 39.74 22.57 -6.12
C HIS A 282 41.08 22.89 -6.78
N THR A 283 41.68 21.89 -7.44
CA THR A 283 43.00 21.98 -8.08
C THR A 283 42.93 21.62 -9.57
N GLN A 284 43.83 22.21 -10.36
CA GLN A 284 44.01 21.91 -11.78
C GLN A 284 45.49 21.69 -12.08
N THR A 285 45.85 20.55 -12.67
CA THR A 285 47.24 20.21 -13.00
C THR A 285 47.47 20.24 -14.50
N VAL A 286 48.49 20.97 -14.95
CA VAL A 286 48.97 20.98 -16.34
C VAL A 286 50.32 20.27 -16.40
N VAL A 287 50.42 19.19 -17.17
CA VAL A 287 51.64 18.39 -17.29
C VAL A 287 52.66 19.07 -18.22
N ILE A 288 53.92 19.11 -17.81
CA ILE A 288 55.07 19.54 -18.60
C ILE A 288 55.82 18.27 -19.04
N PRO A 289 55.79 17.87 -20.33
CA PRO A 289 56.44 16.62 -20.76
C PRO A 289 57.94 16.56 -20.44
N ALA A 290 58.42 15.35 -20.13
CA ALA A 290 59.83 15.06 -19.91
C ALA A 290 60.70 15.56 -21.07
N THR A 291 61.85 16.17 -20.76
CA THR A 291 62.72 16.81 -21.76
C THR A 291 63.46 15.80 -22.66
N GLY A 292 63.42 14.51 -22.31
CA GLY A 292 64.24 13.47 -22.92
C GLY A 292 65.73 13.62 -22.63
N HIS A 293 66.53 12.72 -23.19
CA HIS A 293 67.99 12.72 -23.05
C HIS A 293 68.67 13.44 -24.21
N THR A 294 69.50 14.45 -23.91
CA THR A 294 70.42 15.07 -24.88
C THR A 294 71.77 14.38 -24.80
N TRP A 295 72.01 13.41 -25.69
CA TRP A 295 73.23 12.60 -25.74
C TRP A 295 74.45 13.40 -26.24
N ASP A 296 75.64 13.02 -25.77
CA ASP A 296 76.92 13.47 -26.30
C ASP A 296 77.30 12.77 -27.63
N GLU A 297 78.50 13.05 -28.16
CA GLU A 297 79.00 12.43 -29.40
C GLU A 297 79.29 10.92 -29.29
N GLY A 298 79.27 10.36 -28.07
CA GLY A 298 79.50 8.95 -27.79
C GLY A 298 80.97 8.52 -27.84
N LYS A 299 81.47 8.03 -26.71
CA LYS A 299 82.85 7.59 -26.54
C LYS A 299 83.00 6.09 -26.76
N VAL A 300 84.00 5.67 -27.54
CA VAL A 300 84.40 4.25 -27.63
C VAL A 300 85.00 3.84 -26.29
N THR A 301 84.29 2.99 -25.55
CA THR A 301 84.68 2.48 -24.23
C THR A 301 85.37 1.12 -24.34
N THR A 302 84.88 0.25 -25.23
CA THR A 302 85.53 -0.99 -25.63
C THR A 302 85.87 -0.92 -27.12
N LYS A 303 87.13 -1.21 -27.49
CA LYS A 303 87.52 -1.30 -28.91
C LYS A 303 87.13 -2.68 -29.47
N PRO A 304 86.59 -2.78 -30.70
CA PRO A 304 86.37 -4.07 -31.33
C PRO A 304 87.68 -4.83 -31.53
N THR A 305 87.62 -6.16 -31.50
CA THR A 305 88.76 -7.05 -31.79
C THR A 305 88.59 -7.69 -33.19
N CYS A 306 89.21 -8.83 -33.48
CA CYS A 306 88.95 -9.56 -34.73
C CYS A 306 87.62 -10.34 -34.69
N THR A 307 87.13 -10.65 -33.49
CA THR A 307 86.03 -11.58 -33.22
C THR A 307 85.01 -11.06 -32.22
N GLU A 308 85.35 -10.03 -31.43
CA GLU A 308 84.48 -9.44 -30.42
C GLU A 308 84.09 -8.01 -30.83
N GLU A 309 82.84 -7.66 -30.60
CA GLU A 309 82.31 -6.31 -30.81
C GLU A 309 82.93 -5.30 -29.83
N GLY A 310 83.10 -4.07 -30.31
CA GLY A 310 83.37 -2.92 -29.47
C GLY A 310 82.09 -2.32 -28.91
N VAL A 311 82.24 -1.31 -28.05
CA VAL A 311 81.12 -0.59 -27.44
C VAL A 311 81.38 0.92 -27.55
N ARG A 312 80.38 1.65 -28.05
CA ARG A 312 80.28 3.10 -27.87
C ARG A 312 79.27 3.37 -26.76
N THR A 313 79.71 4.09 -25.73
CA THR A 313 78.84 4.58 -24.66
C THR A 313 78.55 6.06 -24.91
N TYR A 314 77.28 6.42 -24.93
CA TYR A 314 76.81 7.80 -24.94
C TYR A 314 76.37 8.20 -23.54
N THR A 315 76.61 9.46 -23.18
CA THR A 315 76.19 10.04 -21.90
C THR A 315 75.23 11.20 -22.15
N CYS A 316 74.12 11.24 -21.42
CA CYS A 316 73.22 12.38 -21.44
C CYS A 316 73.89 13.58 -20.75
N THR A 317 74.09 14.66 -21.51
CA THR A 317 74.73 15.90 -21.06
C THR A 317 73.99 16.61 -19.92
N VAL A 318 72.71 16.31 -19.72
CA VAL A 318 71.84 16.95 -18.70
C VAL A 318 71.74 16.12 -17.41
N CYS A 319 71.60 14.80 -17.49
CA CYS A 319 71.36 13.94 -16.31
C CYS A 319 72.41 12.85 -16.05
N GLY A 320 73.42 12.69 -16.92
CA GLY A 320 74.46 11.66 -16.77
C GLY A 320 74.01 10.22 -17.03
N ALA A 321 72.73 9.97 -17.34
CA ALA A 321 72.25 8.67 -17.82
C ALA A 321 73.05 8.20 -19.05
N THR A 322 73.23 6.90 -19.21
CA THR A 322 74.05 6.34 -20.31
C THR A 322 73.29 5.34 -21.15
N ARG A 323 73.61 5.29 -22.46
CA ARG A 323 73.19 4.20 -23.36
C ARG A 323 74.40 3.65 -24.12
N THR A 324 74.32 2.42 -24.58
CA THR A 324 75.40 1.75 -25.33
C THR A 324 74.92 1.28 -26.69
N GLU A 325 75.74 1.49 -27.71
CA GLU A 325 75.60 0.91 -29.04
C GLU A 325 76.81 0.02 -29.33
N ALA A 326 76.57 -1.12 -29.97
CA ALA A 326 77.63 -2.03 -30.41
C ALA A 326 78.46 -1.40 -31.55
N ILE A 327 79.71 -1.83 -31.65
CA ILE A 327 80.60 -1.54 -32.78
C ILE A 327 81.00 -2.90 -33.36
N GLU A 328 80.64 -3.16 -34.62
CA GLU A 328 81.01 -4.37 -35.35
C GLU A 328 82.48 -4.77 -35.15
N ALA A 329 82.75 -6.06 -34.99
CA ALA A 329 84.10 -6.59 -34.92
C ALA A 329 84.89 -6.25 -36.21
N ASN A 330 86.19 -5.98 -36.11
CA ASN A 330 87.01 -5.59 -37.27
C ASN A 330 87.17 -6.72 -38.31
N GLY A 331 86.80 -7.96 -37.93
CA GLY A 331 87.11 -9.16 -38.68
C GLY A 331 88.61 -9.50 -38.68
N HIS A 332 88.97 -10.57 -39.39
CA HIS A 332 90.36 -11.00 -39.50
C HIS A 332 91.04 -10.40 -40.74
N SER A 333 92.06 -9.57 -40.53
CA SER A 333 92.98 -9.12 -41.59
C SER A 333 93.98 -10.24 -41.93
N TRP A 334 93.56 -11.17 -42.78
CA TRP A 334 94.31 -12.37 -43.16
C TRP A 334 95.53 -12.07 -44.04
N SER A 335 96.63 -12.80 -43.82
CA SER A 335 97.76 -12.86 -44.75
C SER A 335 97.38 -13.47 -46.11
N ALA A 336 98.28 -13.35 -47.08
CA ALA A 336 98.29 -14.26 -48.23
C ALA A 336 98.34 -15.73 -47.77
N TRP A 337 97.74 -16.62 -48.56
CA TRP A 337 97.82 -18.06 -48.35
C TRP A 337 99.25 -18.56 -48.58
N LYS A 338 99.77 -19.37 -47.65
CA LYS A 338 101.04 -20.08 -47.74
C LYS A 338 100.76 -21.57 -47.81
N THR A 339 101.28 -22.26 -48.82
CA THR A 339 101.21 -23.72 -48.85
C THR A 339 102.06 -24.32 -47.73
N THR A 340 101.46 -25.22 -46.96
CA THR A 340 102.11 -25.99 -45.89
C THR A 340 102.27 -27.47 -46.27
N LYS A 341 101.44 -27.96 -47.20
CA LYS A 341 101.56 -29.25 -47.87
C LYS A 341 101.13 -29.07 -49.33
N GLU A 342 101.97 -29.39 -50.29
CA GLU A 342 101.57 -29.42 -51.72
C GLU A 342 100.56 -30.55 -51.98
N ALA A 343 99.69 -30.38 -52.97
CA ALA A 343 98.72 -31.41 -53.36
C ALA A 343 99.39 -32.50 -54.22
N THR A 344 98.90 -33.73 -54.12
CA THR A 344 99.32 -34.86 -54.97
C THR A 344 98.10 -35.52 -55.62
N GLU A 345 98.33 -36.42 -56.58
CA GLU A 345 97.26 -37.18 -57.25
C GLU A 345 96.43 -38.07 -56.29
N GLU A 346 96.96 -38.34 -55.09
CA GLU A 346 96.37 -39.23 -54.08
C GLU A 346 95.87 -38.49 -52.83
N GLU A 347 96.34 -37.26 -52.57
CA GLU A 347 95.97 -36.48 -51.38
C GLU A 347 95.86 -34.96 -51.64
N ASP A 348 94.81 -34.34 -51.09
CA ASP A 348 94.68 -32.87 -51.04
C ASP A 348 95.90 -32.21 -50.40
N GLY A 349 96.27 -31.04 -50.93
CA GLY A 349 97.22 -30.11 -50.34
C GLY A 349 96.57 -29.24 -49.28
N THR A 350 97.40 -28.58 -48.46
CA THR A 350 96.96 -27.68 -47.39
C THR A 350 97.61 -26.32 -47.54
N GLN A 351 96.80 -25.27 -47.48
CA GLN A 351 97.26 -23.90 -47.33
C GLN A 351 96.85 -23.34 -45.97
N GLU A 352 97.73 -22.59 -45.34
CA GLU A 352 97.50 -21.84 -44.10
C GLU A 352 97.61 -20.34 -44.39
N ARG A 353 96.79 -19.52 -43.71
CA ARG A 353 96.99 -18.09 -43.59
C ARG A 353 96.76 -17.64 -42.15
N THR A 354 97.44 -16.57 -41.75
CA THR A 354 97.40 -16.07 -40.37
C THR A 354 96.80 -14.67 -40.35
N CYS A 355 95.95 -14.37 -39.36
CA CYS A 355 95.48 -13.02 -39.13
C CYS A 355 96.63 -12.14 -38.62
N SER A 356 96.93 -11.08 -39.36
CA SER A 356 98.01 -10.13 -39.05
C SER A 356 97.82 -9.35 -37.74
N VAL A 357 96.60 -9.34 -37.20
CA VAL A 357 96.22 -8.57 -36.00
C VAL A 357 96.15 -9.44 -34.74
N CYS A 358 95.61 -10.66 -34.82
CA CYS A 358 95.39 -11.53 -33.65
C CYS A 358 96.18 -12.85 -33.66
N GLY A 359 96.90 -13.18 -34.74
CA GLY A 359 97.67 -14.43 -34.85
C GLY A 359 96.83 -15.70 -35.12
N GLU A 360 95.50 -15.58 -35.19
CA GLU A 360 94.59 -16.69 -35.53
C GLU A 360 94.96 -17.31 -36.89
N LYS A 361 94.77 -18.63 -37.04
CA LYS A 361 95.15 -19.40 -38.24
C LYS A 361 93.92 -19.98 -38.92
N GLN A 362 93.77 -19.68 -40.20
CA GLN A 362 92.80 -20.35 -41.06
C GLN A 362 93.54 -21.27 -42.02
N THR A 363 93.14 -22.54 -42.06
CA THR A 363 93.57 -23.51 -43.06
C THR A 363 92.48 -23.73 -44.11
N ARG A 364 92.89 -24.16 -45.30
CA ARG A 364 92.00 -24.75 -46.32
C ARG A 364 92.70 -25.91 -47.00
N THR A 365 91.94 -26.89 -47.47
CA THR A 365 92.44 -27.83 -48.47
C THR A 365 92.51 -27.14 -49.83
N VAL A 366 93.41 -27.64 -50.69
CA VAL A 366 93.53 -27.28 -52.10
C VAL A 366 93.69 -28.59 -52.86
N ALA A 367 92.72 -28.87 -53.74
CA ALA A 367 92.74 -30.06 -54.58
C ALA A 367 93.89 -30.00 -55.61
N TYR A 368 94.32 -31.16 -56.10
CA TYR A 368 95.33 -31.24 -57.15
C TYR A 368 94.77 -30.78 -58.50
N GLU A 369 95.21 -29.59 -58.96
CA GLU A 369 94.82 -29.01 -60.26
C GLU A 369 95.69 -29.49 -61.45
N GLY A 370 96.51 -30.53 -61.26
CA GLY A 370 97.38 -31.07 -62.31
C GLY A 370 96.58 -31.80 -63.40
N THR A 371 96.70 -31.33 -64.65
CA THR A 371 96.15 -32.03 -65.82
C THR A 371 96.99 -33.27 -66.11
N MET A 372 96.42 -34.47 -65.94
CA MET A 372 97.05 -35.73 -66.37
C MET A 372 97.47 -35.64 -67.85
N PRO A 373 98.73 -35.91 -68.20
CA PRO A 373 99.15 -35.98 -69.61
C PRO A 373 98.60 -37.26 -70.25
N GLU A 374 97.85 -37.11 -71.35
CA GLU A 374 97.38 -38.26 -72.13
C GLU A 374 98.51 -38.97 -72.89
N THR A 375 98.21 -40.21 -73.30
CA THR A 375 98.95 -41.08 -74.22
C THR A 375 100.17 -41.83 -73.65
N GLY A 376 100.22 -43.13 -73.94
CA GLY A 376 101.27 -44.03 -73.43
C GLY A 376 101.02 -45.52 -73.69
N VAL A 377 100.41 -45.87 -74.82
CA VAL A 377 100.05 -47.27 -75.14
C VAL A 377 101.31 -48.13 -75.25
N PHE A 378 101.46 -49.11 -74.35
CA PHE A 378 102.50 -50.13 -74.45
C PHE A 378 101.87 -51.50 -74.70
N THR A 379 102.17 -52.11 -75.84
CA THR A 379 101.57 -53.36 -76.31
C THR A 379 102.23 -54.58 -75.67
N LEU A 380 101.43 -55.44 -75.03
CA LEU A 380 101.88 -56.76 -74.55
C LEU A 380 102.11 -57.75 -75.72
N PRO A 381 103.22 -58.51 -75.73
CA PRO A 381 103.36 -59.70 -76.55
C PRO A 381 102.48 -60.85 -76.03
N THR A 382 101.97 -61.70 -76.92
CA THR A 382 100.99 -62.75 -76.60
C THR A 382 101.61 -64.00 -75.96
N ALA A 383 101.20 -64.34 -74.74
CA ALA A 383 101.33 -65.69 -74.16
C ALA A 383 100.23 -65.94 -73.10
N LEU A 384 99.82 -67.21 -72.95
CA LEU A 384 98.76 -67.74 -72.06
C LEU A 384 97.37 -67.09 -72.15
N LEU A 385 96.49 -67.77 -72.89
CA LEU A 385 95.04 -67.57 -72.92
C LEU A 385 94.29 -68.56 -72.00
N VAL A 386 92.99 -68.28 -71.82
CA VAL A 386 91.86 -69.18 -71.44
C VAL A 386 91.50 -69.35 -69.94
N SER A 387 90.19 -69.18 -69.67
CA SER A 387 89.38 -69.53 -68.48
C SER A 387 89.62 -68.73 -67.16
N LEU A 388 88.63 -68.07 -66.54
CA LEU A 388 87.29 -68.50 -66.02
C LEU A 388 87.44 -69.43 -64.79
N LEU A 389 86.77 -69.30 -63.64
CA LEU A 389 85.50 -68.64 -63.20
C LEU A 389 85.55 -68.51 -61.62
N ALA A 390 84.71 -67.84 -60.81
CA ALA A 390 83.43 -67.12 -60.94
C ALA A 390 83.09 -66.24 -59.69
N LEU A 391 82.13 -65.29 -59.79
CA LEU A 391 81.10 -64.88 -58.78
C LEU A 391 81.59 -64.26 -57.41
N SER A 392 80.85 -63.43 -56.64
CA SER A 392 79.52 -62.75 -56.70
C SER A 392 79.32 -61.85 -55.44
N VAL A 393 78.42 -60.86 -55.26
CA VAL A 393 77.47 -60.04 -56.07
C VAL A 393 76.93 -58.88 -55.18
N ALA A 394 76.56 -57.72 -55.78
CA ALA A 394 75.75 -56.60 -55.21
C ALA A 394 76.34 -55.74 -54.06
N GLY A 395 75.88 -54.48 -53.82
CA GLY A 395 74.99 -53.62 -54.64
C GLY A 395 74.19 -52.55 -53.84
N TYR A 396 73.61 -51.58 -54.58
CA TYR A 396 72.71 -50.48 -54.14
C TYR A 396 73.33 -49.36 -53.24
N ALA A 397 73.13 -48.04 -53.38
CA ALA A 397 72.21 -47.12 -54.10
C ALA A 397 71.05 -46.50 -53.28
N VAL A 398 70.48 -45.38 -53.79
CA VAL A 398 69.31 -44.60 -53.29
C VAL A 398 69.62 -43.62 -52.13
N LEU A 399 68.97 -42.46 -51.93
CA LEU A 399 68.65 -41.28 -52.79
C LEU A 399 67.73 -40.30 -52.02
N LYS A 400 68.01 -38.99 -52.12
CA LYS A 400 67.03 -37.86 -52.17
C LYS A 400 66.15 -37.45 -50.96
N ARG A 401 65.95 -36.11 -50.95
CA ARG A 401 64.85 -35.27 -50.39
C ARG A 401 64.93 -34.92 -48.88
N LYS A 402 64.72 -33.67 -48.42
CA LYS A 402 64.01 -32.43 -48.87
C LYS A 402 62.60 -32.26 -48.28
N SER A 403 62.50 -31.46 -47.21
CA SER A 403 61.38 -30.58 -46.86
C SER A 403 61.97 -29.43 -46.00
N VAL A 404 61.75 -28.11 -46.13
CA VAL A 404 60.78 -27.21 -46.79
C VAL A 404 59.82 -26.53 -45.78
N ARG A 405 59.99 -25.19 -45.69
CA ARG A 405 59.09 -24.14 -45.14
C ARG A 405 58.87 -24.11 -43.62
N GLY A 406 58.56 -22.89 -43.18
CA GLY A 406 58.41 -22.33 -41.84
C GLY A 406 58.54 -20.82 -41.97
#